data_AF-A0A938RLP3-F1
#
_entry.id   AF-A0A938RLP3-F1
#
_cell.length_a   1.000
_cell.length_b   1.000
_cell.length_c   1.000
_cell.angle_alpha   90.00
_cell.angle_beta   90.00
_cell.angle_gamma   90.00
#
_symmetry.space_group_name_H-M   'P 1'
#
loop_
_entity.id
_entity.type
_entity.pdbx_description
1 polymer ?
#
loop_
_entity_poly.entity_id
_entity_poly.type
_entity_poly.pdbx_seq_one_letter_code
_entity_poly.pdbx_strand_id
1 'polypeptide(L)'
;ALLALMIVKGSVAVDGISLTINTVESGSFSVMIIPHTLEHTTLCARTTGERVNIENDMIGKYVEKFVRAGSGAGVTRELLGKYNFL
;
A
#
# COMPACT_ATOMS: atom_id res chain seq x y z
N ALA A 1 -0.49 -3.26 -10.51
CA ALA A 1 0.06 -2.03 -9.89
C ALA A 1 -0.55 -1.78 -8.52
N LEU A 2 -1.88 -1.63 -8.42
CA LEU A 2 -2.53 -1.24 -7.16
C LEU A 2 -2.42 -2.31 -6.06
N LEU A 3 -2.69 -3.58 -6.37
CA LEU A 3 -2.57 -4.68 -5.41
C LEU A 3 -1.12 -4.96 -4.95
N ALA A 4 -0.10 -4.47 -5.66
CA ALA A 4 1.30 -4.78 -5.34
C ALA A 4 1.77 -4.13 -4.02
N LEU A 5 1.06 -3.11 -3.54
CA LEU A 5 1.33 -2.44 -2.28
C LEU A 5 0.36 -2.85 -1.17
N MET A 6 -0.58 -3.77 -1.46
CA MET A 6 -1.56 -4.26 -0.50
C MET A 6 -0.99 -5.47 0.23
N ILE A 7 -1.08 -5.45 1.56
CA ILE A 7 -0.65 -6.53 2.42
C ILE A 7 -1.80 -6.96 3.32
N VAL A 8 -1.93 -8.26 3.57
CA VAL A 8 -2.91 -8.79 4.53
C VAL A 8 -2.66 -8.17 5.91
N LYS A 9 -3.71 -7.71 6.58
CA LYS A 9 -3.68 -6.89 7.81
C LYS A 9 -3.10 -5.47 7.64
N GLY A 10 -2.78 -5.06 6.42
CA GLY A 10 -2.44 -3.68 6.10
C GLY A 10 -3.68 -2.80 5.98
N SER A 11 -3.43 -1.51 5.77
CA SER A 11 -4.47 -0.50 5.60
C SER A 11 -4.72 -0.17 4.13
N VAL A 12 -5.97 0.12 3.81
CA VAL A 12 -6.43 0.66 2.53
C VAL A 12 -7.53 1.67 2.79
N ALA A 13 -7.57 2.76 2.02
CA ALA A 13 -8.71 3.66 2.01
C ALA A 13 -9.62 3.35 0.81
N VAL A 14 -10.91 3.13 1.08
CA VAL A 14 -11.96 2.95 0.06
C VAL A 14 -12.93 4.11 0.16
N ASP A 15 -13.03 4.93 -0.87
CA ASP A 15 -13.76 6.22 -0.82
C ASP A 15 -13.39 7.09 0.40
N GLY A 16 -12.10 7.05 0.78
CA GLY A 16 -11.56 7.78 1.95
C GLY A 16 -11.80 7.09 3.30
N ILE A 17 -12.45 5.93 3.32
CA ILE A 17 -12.74 5.18 4.54
C ILE A 17 -11.56 4.24 4.81
N SER A 18 -10.89 4.43 5.95
CA SER A 18 -9.79 3.58 6.38
C SER A 18 -10.30 2.20 6.80
N LEU A 19 -9.83 1.16 6.12
CA LEU A 19 -10.22 -0.23 6.31
C LEU A 19 -9.00 -1.15 6.40
N THR A 20 -9.18 -2.27 7.09
CA THR A 20 -8.15 -3.31 7.19
C THR A 20 -8.35 -4.36 6.12
N ILE A 21 -7.28 -4.66 5.37
CA ILE A 21 -7.27 -5.69 4.34
C ILE A 21 -7.33 -7.07 5.01
N ASN A 22 -8.32 -7.86 4.64
CA ASN A 22 -8.53 -9.22 5.13
C ASN A 22 -7.86 -10.27 4.23
N THR A 23 -8.07 -10.17 2.91
CA THR A 23 -7.41 -11.05 1.92
C THR A 23 -6.93 -10.24 0.71
N VAL A 24 -5.90 -10.77 0.04
CA VAL A 24 -5.41 -10.27 -1.25
C VAL A 24 -5.30 -11.47 -2.18
N GLU A 25 -5.95 -11.39 -3.33
CA GLU A 25 -6.02 -12.44 -4.34
C GLU A 25 -5.59 -11.90 -5.72
N SER A 26 -5.56 -12.77 -6.72
CA SER A 26 -5.24 -12.41 -8.10
C SER A 26 -6.33 -11.52 -8.71
N GLY A 27 -6.21 -10.20 -8.52
CA GLY A 27 -7.11 -9.21 -9.10
C GLY A 27 -8.18 -8.65 -8.15
N SER A 28 -8.22 -9.12 -6.90
CA SER A 28 -9.18 -8.68 -5.89
C SER A 28 -8.54 -8.59 -4.50
N PHE A 29 -9.20 -7.88 -3.60
CA PHE A 29 -8.90 -7.88 -2.17
C PHE A 29 -10.23 -7.80 -1.41
N SER A 30 -10.22 -8.23 -0.15
CA SER A 30 -11.36 -8.08 0.75
C SER A 30 -10.97 -7.25 1.97
N VAL A 31 -11.97 -6.64 2.59
CA VAL A 31 -11.84 -5.81 3.79
C VAL A 31 -12.86 -6.25 4.82
N MET A 32 -12.54 -6.06 6.10
CA MET A 32 -13.53 -6.21 7.17
C MET A 32 -14.20 -4.87 7.44
N ILE A 33 -15.53 -4.88 7.49
CA ILE A 33 -16.34 -3.70 7.82
C ILE A 33 -17.12 -4.02 9.09
N ILE A 34 -16.96 -3.21 10.13
CA ILE A 34 -17.74 -3.31 11.35
C ILE A 34 -19.09 -2.58 11.19
N PRO A 35 -20.13 -2.93 11.97
CA PRO A 35 -21.45 -2.30 11.86
C PRO A 35 -21.41 -0.76 11.91
N HIS A 36 -20.64 -0.19 12.84
CA HIS A 36 -20.51 1.26 12.96
C HIS A 36 -20.00 1.93 11.67
N THR A 37 -18.97 1.36 11.03
CA THR A 37 -18.43 1.86 9.76
C THR A 37 -19.44 1.71 8.62
N LEU A 38 -20.17 0.59 8.58
CA LEU A 38 -21.21 0.40 7.57
C LEU A 38 -22.31 1.47 7.70
N GLU A 39 -22.81 1.69 8.92
CA GLU A 39 -23.90 2.61 9.22
C GLU A 39 -23.54 4.09 9.05
N HIS A 40 -22.27 4.46 9.31
CA HIS A 40 -21.85 5.88 9.35
C HIS A 40 -21.01 6.30 8.13
N THR A 41 -20.98 5.49 7.07
CA THR A 41 -20.27 5.83 5.83
C THR A 41 -21.12 5.55 4.59
N THR A 42 -20.63 5.96 3.42
CA THR A 42 -21.31 5.73 2.14
C THR A 42 -21.40 4.25 1.75
N LEU A 43 -20.67 3.36 2.44
CA LEU A 43 -20.65 1.91 2.14
C LEU A 43 -22.01 1.25 2.30
N CYS A 44 -22.90 1.74 3.18
CA CYS A 44 -24.24 1.16 3.34
C CYS A 44 -25.11 1.26 2.09
N ALA A 45 -24.85 2.25 1.22
CA ALA A 45 -25.63 2.50 0.02
C ALA A 45 -24.98 1.90 -1.25
N ARG A 46 -23.78 1.32 -1.14
CA ARG A 46 -23.05 0.77 -2.28
C ARG A 46 -23.62 -0.56 -2.72
N THR A 47 -23.66 -0.75 -4.04
CA THR A 47 -24.04 -2.02 -4.67
C THR A 47 -22.91 -2.62 -5.51
N THR A 48 -22.97 -3.93 -5.75
CA THR A 48 -21.99 -4.65 -6.57
C THR A 48 -21.91 -4.04 -7.97
N GLY A 49 -20.68 -3.78 -8.43
CA GLY A 49 -20.41 -3.19 -9.75
C GLY A 49 -20.20 -1.67 -9.72
N GLU A 50 -20.50 -1.01 -8.60
CA GLU A 50 -20.13 0.39 -8.41
C GLU A 50 -18.61 0.57 -8.32
N ARG A 51 -18.14 1.68 -8.87
CA ARG A 51 -16.73 2.08 -8.76
C ARG A 51 -16.51 2.83 -7.46
N VAL A 52 -15.35 2.59 -6.87
CA VAL A 52 -14.88 3.26 -5.66
C VAL A 52 -13.49 3.83 -5.89
N ASN A 53 -13.14 4.87 -5.15
CA ASN A 53 -11.78 5.38 -5.11
C ASN A 53 -10.96 4.50 -4.17
N ILE A 54 -9.76 4.10 -4.60
CA ILE A 54 -8.83 3.32 -3.79
C ILE A 54 -7.55 4.10 -3.57
N GLU A 55 -7.14 4.21 -2.31
CA GLU A 55 -5.84 4.72 -1.92
C GLU A 55 -5.08 3.68 -1.08
N ASN A 56 -3.87 3.35 -1.55
CA ASN A 56 -2.95 2.48 -0.83
C ASN A 56 -2.20 3.25 0.26
N ASP A 57 -1.82 2.53 1.30
CA ASP A 57 -0.96 3.04 2.37
C ASP A 57 0.33 3.68 1.81
N MET A 58 0.63 4.88 2.31
CA MET A 58 1.85 5.61 1.99
C MET A 58 3.12 4.85 2.41
N ILE A 59 3.07 4.06 3.48
CA ILE A 59 4.21 3.27 3.93
C ILE A 59 4.68 2.33 2.80
N GLY A 60 3.76 1.66 2.10
CA GLY A 60 4.10 0.80 0.96
C GLY A 60 4.83 1.56 -0.14
N LYS A 61 4.36 2.77 -0.49
CA LYS A 61 5.00 3.64 -1.49
C LYS A 61 6.41 4.08 -1.07
N TYR A 62 6.59 4.45 0.20
CA TYR A 62 7.90 4.83 0.73
C TYR A 62 8.85 3.65 0.73
N VAL A 63 8.44 2.48 1.23
CA VAL A 63 9.25 1.27 1.23
C VAL A 63 9.65 0.90 -0.19
N GLU A 64 8.71 0.90 -1.15
CA GLU A 64 9.04 0.65 -2.55
C GLU A 64 10.09 1.64 -3.07
N LYS A 65 9.91 2.94 -2.81
CA LYS A 65 10.87 3.98 -3.22
C LYS A 65 12.25 3.77 -2.58
N PHE A 66 12.32 3.46 -1.29
CA PHE A 66 13.57 3.21 -0.58
C PHE A 66 14.29 1.97 -1.11
N VAL A 67 13.58 0.86 -1.34
CA VAL A 67 14.17 -0.38 -1.87
C VAL A 67 14.67 -0.17 -3.31
N ARG A 68 13.90 0.54 -4.15
CA ARG A 68 14.36 0.89 -5.51
C ARG A 68 15.55 1.85 -5.50
N ALA A 69 15.59 2.81 -4.57
CA ALA A 69 16.74 3.70 -4.40
C ALA A 69 17.99 2.97 -3.86
N GLY A 70 17.80 1.90 -3.09
CA GLY A 70 18.85 1.00 -2.58
C GLY A 70 19.52 0.10 -3.63
N SER A 71 19.21 0.29 -4.92
CA SER A 71 19.88 -0.39 -6.04
C SER A 71 20.94 0.49 -6.72
N GLY A 72 21.32 1.62 -6.11
CA GLY A 72 22.53 2.36 -6.51
C GLY A 72 23.76 1.51 -6.22
N ALA A 73 24.63 1.34 -7.21
CA ALA A 73 25.83 0.50 -7.23
C ALA A 73 26.40 0.15 -5.85
N GLY A 74 26.60 -1.15 -5.59
CA GLY A 74 27.28 -1.62 -4.38
C GLY A 74 28.61 -0.90 -4.15
N VAL A 75 29.16 -0.99 -2.94
CA VAL A 75 30.37 -0.25 -2.53
C VAL A 75 31.50 -0.45 -3.55
N THR A 76 31.78 0.57 -4.36
CA THR A 76 32.88 0.56 -5.34
C THR A 76 34.17 1.09 -4.72
N ARG A 77 35.33 0.70 -5.26
CA ARG A 77 36.62 1.26 -4.84
C ARG A 77 36.68 2.78 -4.96
N GLU A 78 36.06 3.35 -5.99
CA GLU A 78 35.98 4.80 -6.17
C GLU A 78 35.13 5.48 -5.09
N LEU A 79 34.05 4.84 -4.63
CA LEU A 79 33.26 5.33 -3.50
C LEU A 79 34.09 5.32 -2.21
N LEU A 80 34.85 4.25 -1.95
CA LEU A 80 35.72 4.14 -0.78
C LEU A 80 36.84 5.19 -0.79
N GLY A 81 37.48 5.41 -1.95
CA GLY A 81 38.50 6.45 -2.11
C GLY A 81 37.94 7.87 -1.95
N LYS A 82 36.71 8.13 -2.42
CA LYS A 82 36.04 9.44 -2.28
C LYS A 82 35.75 9.82 -0.83
N TYR A 83 35.49 8.84 0.03
CA TYR A 83 35.16 9.06 1.44
C TYR A 83 36.33 8.71 2.40
N ASN A 84 37.56 8.62 1.90
CA ASN A 84 38.79 8.37 2.67
C ASN A 84 38.79 7.05 3.47
N PHE A 85 38.18 6.00 2.93
CA PHE A 85 38.27 4.64 3.48
C PHE A 85 39.39 3.80 2.83
N LEU A 86 40.14 4.36 1.87
CA LEU A 86 41.32 3.78 1.21
C LEU A 86 42.54 4.67 1.41
#